data_AF-D9XF68-F1
#
_entry.id   AF-D9XF68-F1
#
_cell.length_a   1.000
_cell.length_b   1.000
_cell.length_c   1.000
_cell.angle_alpha   90.00
_cell.angle_beta   90.00
_cell.angle_gamma   90.00
#
_symmetry.space_group_name_H-M   'P 1'
#
loop_
_entity.id
_entity.type
_entity.pdbx_description
1 polymer ?
#
loop_
_entity_poly.entity_id
_entity_poly.type
_entity_poly.pdbx_seq_one_letter_code
_entity_poly.pdbx_strand_id
1 'polypeptide(L)' 'MPGGRAWLLTWDQAHDALAFYRHVGWWEPEPLSAEATDVVVFVDPDRARDGSGSGGAVSRQ' A
#
# COMPACT_ATOMS: atom_id res chain seq x y z
N MET A 1 6.60 20.62 7.29
CA MET A 1 6.82 19.21 7.68
C MET A 1 6.53 18.37 6.45
N PRO A 2 7.45 17.57 5.91
CA PRO A 2 7.13 16.68 4.80
C PRO A 2 6.24 15.53 5.33
N GLY A 3 4.98 15.84 5.58
CA GLY A 3 3.93 14.90 5.99
C GLY A 3 3.20 14.30 4.79
N GLY A 4 3.89 14.16 3.66
CA GLY A 4 3.34 13.58 2.44
C GLY A 4 3.25 12.07 2.54
N ARG A 5 2.19 11.48 1.97
CA ARG A 5 2.10 10.02 1.79
C ARG A 5 3.06 9.63 0.66
N ALA A 6 3.96 8.67 0.90
CA ALA A 6 4.80 8.08 -0.13
C ALA A 6 4.22 6.72 -0.56
N TRP A 7 4.28 6.46 -1.87
CA TRP A 7 3.74 5.26 -2.52
C TRP A 7 4.80 4.70 -3.46
N LEU A 8 4.97 3.38 -3.48
CA LEU A 8 5.75 2.68 -4.48
C LEU A 8 4.83 1.87 -5.37
N LEU A 9 5.10 1.90 -6.67
CA LEU A 9 4.44 1.05 -7.66
C LEU A 9 5.53 0.21 -8.32
N THR A 10 5.31 -1.09 -8.41
CA THR A 10 6.25 -2.03 -9.04
C THR A 10 5.50 -3.10 -9.80
N TRP A 11 6.13 -3.71 -10.79
CA TRP A 11 5.57 -4.87 -11.46
C TRP A 11 5.63 -6.11 -10.56
N ASP A 12 4.65 -7.00 -10.68
CA ASP A 12 4.54 -8.24 -9.91
C ASP A 12 5.69 -9.24 -10.20
N GLN A 13 6.30 -9.14 -11.37
CA GLN A 13 7.47 -9.90 -11.79
C GLN A 13 8.81 -9.32 -11.27
N ALA A 14 8.81 -8.12 -10.68
CA ALA A 14 10.02 -7.51 -10.13
C ALA A 14 10.38 -8.09 -8.75
N HIS A 15 10.65 -9.39 -8.70
CA HIS A 15 10.80 -10.18 -7.48
C HIS A 15 11.81 -9.59 -6.48
N ASP A 16 12.95 -9.10 -6.96
CA ASP A 16 13.98 -8.50 -6.10
C ASP A 16 13.48 -7.22 -5.42
N ALA A 17 12.77 -6.37 -6.16
CA ALA A 17 12.19 -5.15 -5.63
C ALA A 17 11.09 -5.46 -4.60
N LEU A 18 10.22 -6.44 -4.91
CA LEU A 18 9.18 -6.90 -4.00
C LEU A 18 9.76 -7.45 -2.68
N ALA A 19 10.79 -8.29 -2.78
CA ALA A 19 11.48 -8.83 -1.61
C ALA A 19 12.13 -7.72 -0.77
N PHE A 20 12.78 -6.76 -1.43
CA PHE A 20 13.38 -5.61 -0.76
C PHE A 20 12.34 -4.74 -0.04
N TYR A 21 11.23 -4.37 -0.69
CA TYR A 21 10.20 -3.53 -0.08
C TYR A 21 9.57 -4.20 1.14
N ARG A 22 9.24 -5.49 1.03
CA ARG A 22 8.72 -6.29 2.16
C ARG A 22 9.73 -6.38 3.31
N HIS A 23 11.01 -6.52 3.01
CA HIS A 23 12.07 -6.58 4.02
C HIS A 23 12.23 -5.25 4.77
N VAL A 24 12.12 -4.11 4.07
CA VAL A 24 12.23 -2.76 4.65
C VAL A 24 10.95 -2.34 5.41
N GLY A 25 9.90 -3.16 5.36
CA GLY A 25 8.66 -2.94 6.12
C GLY A 25 7.59 -2.16 5.35
N TRP A 26 7.80 -1.92 4.06
CA TRP A 26 6.73 -1.46 3.20
C TRP A 26 5.65 -2.54 3.11
N TRP A 27 4.39 -2.12 3.15
CA TRP A 27 3.26 -3.04 3.16
C TRP A 27 2.40 -2.87 1.92
N GLU A 28 1.83 -3.99 1.47
CA GLU A 28 0.95 -4.07 0.32
C GLU A 28 -0.50 -3.90 0.83
N PRO A 29 -1.24 -2.86 0.38
CA PRO A 29 -2.61 -2.67 0.78
C PRO A 29 -3.54 -3.71 0.15
N GLU A 30 -4.68 -3.95 0.80
CA GLU A 30 -5.72 -4.79 0.23
C GLU A 30 -6.09 -4.28 -1.18
N PRO A 31 -6.08 -5.13 -2.22
CA PRO A 31 -6.40 -4.72 -3.57
C PRO A 31 -7.78 -4.04 -3.63
N LEU A 32 -7.82 -2.81 -4.16
CA LEU A 32 -9.07 -2.05 -4.25
C LEU A 32 -9.98 -2.53 -5.40
N SER A 33 -9.41 -3.29 -6.35
CA SER A 33 -10.11 -3.86 -7.51
C SER A 33 -9.91 -5.37 -7.55
N ALA A 34 -10.96 -6.11 -7.91
CA ALA A 34 -10.90 -7.53 -8.19
C ALA A 34 -10.28 -7.85 -9.56
N GLU A 35 -9.97 -6.84 -10.36
CA GLU A 35 -9.22 -6.99 -11.60
C GLU A 35 -7.73 -7.11 -11.29
N ALA A 36 -7.15 -8.26 -11.62
CA ALA A 36 -5.72 -8.49 -11.48
C ALA A 36 -4.94 -7.54 -12.41
N THR A 37 -4.17 -6.63 -11.82
CA THR A 37 -3.17 -5.83 -12.52
C THR A 37 -1.79 -6.43 -12.28
N ASP A 38 -0.91 -6.41 -13.30
CA ASP A 38 0.50 -6.84 -13.18
C ASP A 38 1.35 -5.86 -12.31
N VAL A 39 0.69 -4.97 -11.56
CA VAL A 39 1.31 -3.92 -10.74
C VAL A 39 0.92 -4.12 -9.28
N VAL A 40 1.94 -4.08 -8.43
CA VAL A 40 1.86 -4.14 -6.98
C VAL A 40 2.13 -2.75 -6.41
N VAL A 41 1.34 -2.37 -5.40
CA VAL A 41 1.46 -1.09 -4.72
C VAL A 41 1.99 -1.31 -3.30
N PHE A 42 2.88 -0.44 -2.84
CA PHE A 42 3.30 -0.41 -1.44
C PHE A 42 3.12 0.97 -0.83
N VAL A 43 2.79 0.98 0.46
CA VAL A 43 2.61 2.20 1.23
C VAL A 43 3.66 2.28 2.33
N ASP A 44 4.10 3.51 2.61
CA ASP A 44 5.12 3.81 3.59
C ASP A 44 4.76 3.30 5.01
N PRO A 45 5.71 2.67 5.73
CA PRO A 45 5.47 2.07 7.05
C PRO A 45 5.16 3.07 8.16
N ASP A 46 5.64 4.31 8.07
CA ASP A 46 5.45 5.32 9.12
C ASP A 46 4.01 5.83 9.19
N ARG A 47 3.20 5.55 8.15
CA ARG A 47 1.75 5.81 8.13
C ARG A 47 0.88 4.58 8.37
N ALA A 48 1.40 3.37 8.17
CA ALA A 48 0.66 2.11 8.42
C ALA A 48 0.27 1.96 9.90
N ARG A 49 1.09 2.52 10.80
CA ARG A 49 0.87 2.50 12.25
C ARG A 49 -0.31 3.37 12.71
N ASP A 50 -0.87 4.20 11.83
CA ASP A 50 -1.98 5.10 12.14
C ASP A 50 -3.36 4.47 11.84
N GLY A 51 -3.39 3.23 11.32
CA GLY A 51 -4.60 2.55 10.84
C GLY A 51 -5.53 1.95 11.90
N SER A 52 -5.27 2.14 13.20
CA SER A 52 -6.26 1.82 14.24
C SER A 52 -7.24 2.99 14.40
N GLY A 53 -8.12 3.14 13.41
CA GLY A 53 -9.09 4.24 13.37
C GLY A 53 -10.25 3.93 12.44
N SER A 54 -11.21 3.14 12.95
CA SER A 54 -12.62 3.07 12.55
C SER A 54 -12.95 3.09 11.04
N GLY A 55 -13.37 1.94 10.52
CA GLY A 55 -14.18 1.88 9.31
C GLY A 55 -15.48 2.67 9.50
N GLY A 56 -15.49 3.93 9.08
CA GLY A 56 -16.68 4.75 8.94
C GLY A 56 -17.33 4.47 7.59
N ALA A 57 -18.56 3.98 7.63
CA ALA A 57 -19.38 3.68 6.47
C ALA A 57 -19.42 4.86 5.47
N VAL A 58 -19.07 4.59 4.21
CA VAL A 58 -19.35 5.52 3.11
C VAL A 58 -20.84 5.45 2.79
N SER A 59 -21.62 6.37 3.37
CA SER A 59 -22.99 6.62 2.93
C SER A 59 -22.96 7.21 1.52
N ARG A 60 -23.55 6.48 0.57
CA ARG A 60 -23.95 7.05 -0.73
C ARG A 60 -25.10 8.04 -0.50
N GLN A 61 -24.97 9.24 -1.03
CA GLN A 61 -26.09 10.12 -1.35
C GLN A 61 -26.15 10.31 -2.85
#